data_AF-A0A925XD98-F1
#
_entry.id   AF-A0A925XD98-F1
#
_cell.length_a   1.000
_cell.length_b   1.000
_cell.length_c   1.000
_cell.angle_alpha   90.00
_cell.angle_beta   90.00
_cell.angle_gamma   90.00
#
_symmetry.space_group_name_H-M   'P 1'
#
loop_
_entity.id
_entity.type
_entity.pdbx_description
1 polymer ?
#
loop_
_entity_poly.entity_id
_entity_poly.type
_entity_poly.pdbx_seq_one_letter_code
_entity_poly.pdbx_strand_id
1 'polypeptide(L)'
;MTEHDVTPSSDNLTPAVLPRRSFLAAAAGAMGLAAMEAAARDYGPGTQPVRYPDPDIVTLDPRFKKYALGNTPIQRLYHSPNMMWAEGPAWNGVGRYLLWSDIPNNVQMRWL
;
A
#
# COMPACT_ATOMS: atom_id res chain seq x y z
N MET A 1 65.22 -15.01 -47.65
CA MET A 1 63.89 -15.50 -48.05
C MET A 1 63.38 -16.37 -46.93
N THR A 2 62.66 -15.76 -45.98
CA THR A 2 61.86 -16.42 -44.94
C THR A 2 60.74 -15.44 -44.63
N GLU A 3 59.56 -15.69 -45.20
CA GLU A 3 58.34 -14.94 -44.94
C GLU A 3 57.91 -15.18 -43.49
N HIS A 4 57.72 -14.10 -42.73
CA HIS A 4 57.04 -14.15 -41.44
C HIS A 4 55.54 -13.98 -41.69
N ASP A 5 54.83 -15.10 -41.64
CA ASP A 5 53.38 -15.20 -41.72
C ASP A 5 52.74 -14.49 -40.51
N VAL A 6 52.01 -13.39 -40.77
CA VAL A 6 51.21 -12.67 -39.77
C VAL A 6 49.78 -13.15 -39.92
N THR A 7 49.36 -14.07 -39.05
CA THR A 7 47.94 -14.43 -38.94
C THR A 7 47.21 -13.39 -38.08
N PRO A 8 46.04 -12.87 -38.51
CA PRO A 8 45.26 -11.96 -37.68
C PRO A 8 44.50 -12.77 -36.62
N SER A 9 44.66 -12.42 -35.34
CA SER A 9 43.84 -12.97 -34.27
C SER A 9 42.40 -12.47 -34.43
N SER A 10 41.50 -13.35 -34.87
CA SER A 10 40.06 -13.07 -34.88
C SER A 10 39.54 -13.08 -33.45
N ASP A 11 39.43 -11.91 -32.82
CA ASP A 11 38.66 -11.72 -31.60
C ASP A 11 37.18 -11.94 -31.91
N ASN A 12 36.74 -13.20 -31.77
CA ASN A 12 35.34 -13.57 -31.80
C ASN A 12 34.65 -12.99 -30.55
N LEU A 13 34.06 -11.80 -30.69
CA LEU A 13 33.09 -11.27 -29.73
C LEU A 13 31.85 -12.16 -29.75
N THR A 14 31.84 -13.20 -28.91
CA THR A 14 30.62 -13.96 -28.65
C THR A 14 29.60 -13.01 -28.01
N PRO A 15 28.37 -12.88 -28.57
CA PRO A 15 27.34 -12.09 -27.92
C PRO A 15 27.05 -12.74 -26.56
N ALA A 16 27.06 -11.95 -25.49
CA ALA A 16 26.79 -12.43 -24.15
C ALA A 16 25.37 -13.02 -24.09
N VAL A 17 25.25 -14.35 -24.22
CA VAL A 17 23.99 -15.07 -24.06
C VAL A 17 23.72 -15.16 -22.57
N LEU A 18 22.74 -14.38 -22.10
CA LEU A 18 22.30 -14.43 -20.71
C LEU A 18 21.78 -15.85 -20.39
N PRO A 19 22.30 -16.52 -19.35
CA PRO A 19 21.81 -17.84 -18.97
C PRO A 19 20.31 -17.77 -18.64
N ARG A 20 19.51 -18.73 -19.12
CA ARG A 20 18.05 -18.80 -18.83
C ARG A 20 17.75 -18.74 -17.32
N ARG A 21 18.63 -19.31 -16.50
CA ARG A 21 18.58 -19.22 -15.02
C ARG A 21 18.72 -17.79 -14.49
N SER A 22 19.59 -16.99 -15.09
CA SER A 22 19.80 -15.59 -14.74
C SER A 22 18.64 -14.72 -15.22
N PHE A 23 18.03 -15.07 -16.36
CA PHE A 23 16.83 -14.41 -16.86
C PHE A 23 15.60 -14.65 -15.96
N LEU A 24 15.37 -15.89 -15.52
CA LEU A 24 14.29 -16.19 -14.57
C LEU A 24 14.49 -15.52 -13.21
N ALA A 25 15.74 -15.45 -12.72
CA ALA A 25 16.06 -14.73 -11.49
C ALA A 25 15.79 -13.21 -11.62
N ALA A 26 16.12 -12.60 -12.76
CA ALA A 26 15.83 -11.19 -13.02
C ALA A 26 14.31 -10.92 -13.15
N ALA A 27 13.55 -11.81 -13.80
CA ALA A 27 12.10 -11.68 -13.93
C ALA A 27 11.36 -11.82 -12.59
N ALA A 28 11.84 -12.70 -11.70
CA ALA A 28 11.30 -12.83 -10.34
C ALA A 28 11.55 -11.56 -9.49
N GLY A 29 12.70 -10.90 -9.66
CA GLY A 29 13.02 -9.65 -8.98
C GLY A 29 12.14 -8.47 -9.42
N ALA A 30 11.78 -8.41 -10.70
CA ALA A 30 10.93 -7.34 -11.25
C ALA A 30 9.46 -7.43 -10.80
N MET A 31 8.93 -8.63 -10.58
CA MET A 31 7.54 -8.81 -10.07
C MET A 31 7.38 -8.43 -8.59
N GLY A 32 8.44 -8.48 -7.80
CA GLY A 32 8.39 -8.17 -6.36
C GLY A 32 8.16 -6.69 -6.04
N LEU A 33 8.52 -5.78 -6.96
CA LEU A 33 8.41 -4.33 -6.75
C LEU A 33 7.03 -3.75 -7.11
N ALA A 34 6.22 -4.46 -7.88
CA ALA A 34 4.90 -3.98 -8.32
C ALA A 34 3.77 -4.23 -7.30
N ALA A 35 4.02 -5.00 -6.24
CA ALA A 35 3.00 -5.39 -5.26
C ALA A 35 2.94 -4.50 -4.01
N MET A 36 3.73 -3.42 -3.96
CA MET A 36 3.78 -2.50 -2.83
C MET A 36 3.09 -1.16 -3.13
N GLU A 37 2.05 -1.18 -3.97
CA GLU A 37 1.01 -0.18 -3.85
C GLU A 37 0.22 -0.55 -2.59
N ALA A 38 0.22 0.30 -1.57
CA ALA A 38 -0.71 0.17 -0.45
C ALA A 38 -2.12 0.35 -1.01
N ALA A 39 -2.71 -0.73 -1.55
CA ALA A 39 -4.05 -0.71 -2.09
C ALA A 39 -4.98 -0.22 -0.98
N ALA A 40 -5.63 0.92 -1.21
CA ALA A 40 -6.54 1.50 -0.24
C ALA A 40 -7.58 0.46 0.17
N ARG A 41 -7.85 0.35 1.48
CA ARG A 41 -8.86 -0.58 1.99
C ARG A 41 -10.20 -0.35 1.30
N ASP A 42 -10.79 -1.42 0.80
CA ASP A 42 -12.13 -1.39 0.24
C ASP A 42 -13.17 -1.43 1.38
N TYR A 43 -14.06 -0.44 1.39
CA TYR A 43 -15.20 -0.34 2.32
C TYR A 43 -16.54 -0.48 1.58
N GLY A 44 -16.50 -0.96 0.34
CA GLY A 44 -17.68 -1.19 -0.48
C GLY A 44 -18.60 -2.29 0.07
N PRO A 45 -19.85 -2.36 -0.44
CA PRO A 45 -20.75 -3.46 -0.13
C PRO A 45 -20.18 -4.81 -0.58
N GLY A 46 -20.34 -5.85 0.24
CA GLY A 46 -19.91 -7.22 -0.09
C GLY A 46 -18.39 -7.46 0.01
N THR A 47 -17.65 -6.51 0.58
CA THR A 47 -16.22 -6.69 0.88
C THR A 47 -15.99 -7.82 1.88
N GLN A 48 -14.83 -8.47 1.77
CA GLN A 48 -14.46 -9.54 2.68
C GLN A 48 -14.34 -9.00 4.12
N PRO A 49 -14.87 -9.69 5.13
CA PRO A 49 -14.72 -9.28 6.52
C PRO A 49 -13.24 -9.16 6.91
N VAL A 50 -12.89 -8.06 7.57
CA VAL A 50 -11.53 -7.84 8.09
C VAL A 50 -11.20 -8.92 9.13
N ARG A 51 -10.05 -9.56 8.95
CA ARG A 51 -9.52 -10.54 9.92
C ARG A 51 -8.88 -9.81 11.10
N TYR A 52 -8.97 -10.43 12.27
CA TYR A 52 -8.29 -9.94 13.48
C TYR A 52 -6.92 -10.61 13.68
N PRO A 53 -5.93 -9.89 14.24
CA PRO A 53 -5.95 -8.45 14.46
C PRO A 53 -6.01 -7.69 13.13
N ASP A 54 -6.67 -6.53 13.14
CA ASP A 54 -6.78 -5.71 11.93
C ASP A 54 -5.36 -5.31 11.47
N PRO A 55 -4.96 -5.63 10.22
CA PRO A 55 -3.59 -5.42 9.73
C PRO A 55 -3.20 -3.93 9.64
N ASP A 56 -4.18 -3.01 9.57
CA ASP A 56 -3.91 -1.57 9.48
C ASP A 56 -3.85 -0.90 10.87
N ILE A 57 -4.09 -1.64 11.97
CA ILE A 57 -3.84 -1.18 13.33
C ILE A 57 -2.38 -1.48 13.69
N VAL A 58 -1.49 -0.59 13.28
CA VAL A 58 -0.03 -0.74 13.48
C VAL A 58 0.42 0.07 14.70
N THR A 59 1.12 -0.59 15.63
CA THR A 59 1.78 0.06 16.76
C THR A 59 3.23 0.41 16.38
N LEU A 60 3.53 1.70 16.26
CA LEU A 60 4.88 2.18 15.89
C LEU A 60 5.85 2.21 17.08
N ASP A 61 5.36 2.50 18.29
CA ASP A 61 6.16 2.57 19.51
C ASP A 61 5.61 1.57 20.55
N PRO A 62 6.47 0.72 21.15
CA PRO A 62 6.06 -0.29 22.12
C PRO A 62 5.20 0.25 23.28
N ARG A 63 5.37 1.52 23.68
CA ARG A 63 4.60 2.15 24.76
C ARG A 63 3.10 2.21 24.46
N PHE A 64 2.72 2.23 23.18
CA PHE A 64 1.32 2.28 22.75
C PHE A 64 0.68 0.90 22.57
N LYS A 65 1.46 -0.20 22.64
CA LYS A 65 0.96 -1.56 22.38
C LYS A 65 -0.26 -1.94 23.23
N LYS A 66 -0.33 -1.43 24.46
CA LYS A 66 -1.44 -1.67 25.40
C LYS A 66 -2.76 -1.00 24.99
N TYR A 67 -2.73 -0.02 24.08
CA TYR A 67 -3.92 0.69 23.61
C TYR A 67 -4.47 0.13 22.29
N ALA A 68 -3.69 -0.69 21.57
CA ALA A 68 -4.13 -1.33 20.34
C ALA A 68 -5.09 -2.49 20.66
N LEU A 69 -6.34 -2.38 20.20
CA LEU A 69 -7.35 -3.41 20.37
C LEU A 69 -7.19 -4.49 19.28
N GLY A 70 -6.94 -5.73 19.69
CA GLY A 70 -6.70 -6.85 18.77
C GLY A 70 -7.95 -7.54 18.22
N ASN A 71 -9.15 -7.16 18.68
CA ASN A 71 -10.42 -7.83 18.38
C ASN A 71 -11.44 -6.91 17.68
N THR A 72 -10.98 -5.81 17.08
CA THR A 72 -11.85 -4.84 16.43
C THR A 72 -11.25 -4.38 15.08
N PRO A 73 -12.09 -4.10 14.06
CA PRO A 73 -11.62 -3.59 12.79
C PRO A 73 -11.79 -2.07 12.71
N ILE A 74 -11.05 -1.42 11.81
CA ILE A 74 -11.34 -0.03 11.42
C ILE A 74 -12.62 -0.03 10.58
N GLN A 75 -13.63 0.72 11.03
CA GLN A 75 -14.91 0.87 10.35
C GLN A 75 -15.05 2.26 9.72
N ARG A 76 -15.63 2.32 8.51
CA ARG A 76 -16.01 3.58 7.86
C ARG A 76 -17.47 3.89 8.18
N LEU A 77 -17.68 4.80 9.13
CA LEU A 77 -19.03 5.16 9.61
C LEU A 77 -19.81 6.03 8.63
N TYR A 78 -19.11 6.90 7.88
CA TYR A 78 -19.74 7.79 6.91
C TYR A 78 -18.79 8.04 5.73
N HIS A 79 -19.35 8.07 4.52
CA HIS A 79 -18.71 8.57 3.32
C HIS A 79 -19.80 9.01 2.33
N SER A 80 -19.50 10.05 1.55
CA SER A 80 -20.37 10.57 0.51
C SER A 80 -19.49 11.11 -0.63
N PRO A 81 -19.87 10.92 -1.91
CA PRO A 81 -19.21 11.58 -3.03
C PRO A 81 -19.24 13.11 -2.95
N ASN A 82 -20.19 13.67 -2.19
CA ASN A 82 -20.35 15.13 -2.02
C ASN A 82 -19.54 15.68 -0.85
N MET A 83 -19.01 14.82 0.04
CA MET A 83 -18.21 15.24 1.19
C MET A 83 -16.83 15.67 0.69
N MET A 84 -16.43 16.91 0.99
CA MET A 84 -15.15 17.44 0.53
C MET A 84 -14.06 17.30 1.60
N TRP A 85 -14.35 17.73 2.84
CA TRP A 85 -13.37 17.69 3.92
C TRP A 85 -14.05 17.51 5.28
N ALA A 86 -14.04 16.28 5.78
CA ALA A 86 -14.45 15.97 7.15
C ALA A 86 -13.40 16.41 8.17
N GLU A 87 -13.75 17.35 9.05
CA GLU A 87 -12.86 17.85 10.11
C GLU A 87 -13.63 18.18 11.41
N GLY A 88 -12.90 18.52 12.47
CA GLY A 88 -13.47 18.93 13.76
C GLY A 88 -14.39 17.90 14.43
N PRO A 89 -14.00 16.61 14.52
CA PRO A 89 -14.82 15.61 15.19
C PRO A 89 -14.97 15.95 16.70
N ALA A 90 -16.21 15.95 17.19
CA ALA A 90 -16.52 16.18 18.59
C ALA A 90 -17.62 15.21 19.07
N TRP A 91 -17.41 14.59 20.23
CA TRP A 91 -18.40 13.71 20.85
C TRP A 91 -19.28 14.48 21.84
N ASN A 92 -20.60 14.44 21.65
CA ASN A 92 -21.55 14.92 22.64
C ASN A 92 -21.96 13.78 23.58
N GLY A 93 -21.50 13.83 24.84
CA GLY A 93 -21.80 12.79 25.83
C GLY A 93 -23.25 12.74 26.29
N VAL A 94 -23.95 13.88 26.35
CA VAL A 94 -25.36 13.94 26.79
C VAL A 94 -26.29 13.42 25.69
N GLY A 95 -26.08 13.89 24.46
CA GLY A 95 -26.87 13.51 23.29
C GLY A 95 -26.44 12.19 22.66
N ARG A 96 -25.28 11.65 23.03
CA ARG A 96 -24.69 10.39 22.53
C ARG A 96 -24.54 10.36 21.01
N TYR A 97 -23.95 11.41 20.45
CA TYR A 97 -23.71 11.51 19.01
C TYR A 97 -22.34 12.11 18.70
N LEU A 98 -21.81 11.74 17.53
CA LEU A 98 -20.62 12.34 16.95
C LEU A 98 -21.03 13.51 16.04
N LEU A 99 -20.38 14.66 16.19
CA LEU A 99 -20.48 15.84 15.33
C LEU A 99 -19.17 16.01 14.55
N TRP A 100 -19.22 16.47 13.31
CA TRP A 100 -18.06 16.95 12.54
C TRP A 100 -18.51 17.97 11.50
N SER A 101 -17.58 18.70 10.89
CA SER A 101 -17.87 19.68 9.83
C SER A 101 -17.42 19.17 8.47
N ASP A 102 -18.15 19.56 7.42
CA ASP A 102 -17.67 19.55 6.04
C ASP A 102 -17.38 21.00 5.62
N ILE A 103 -16.14 21.45 5.81
CA ILE A 103 -15.79 22.89 5.79
C ILE A 103 -16.15 23.56 4.46
N PRO A 104 -15.76 23.00 3.29
CA PRO A 104 -16.07 23.63 2.00
C PRO A 104 -17.57 23.73 1.73
N ASN A 105 -18.37 22.79 2.25
CA ASN A 105 -19.80 22.76 2.04
C ASN A 105 -20.60 23.58 3.08
N ASN A 106 -19.94 24.19 4.07
CA ASN A 106 -20.58 24.99 5.13
C ASN A 106 -21.71 24.24 5.86
N VAL A 107 -21.50 22.95 6.15
CA VAL A 107 -22.46 22.12 6.89
C VAL A 107 -21.82 21.41 8.07
N GLN A 108 -22.61 21.20 9.12
CA GLN A 108 -22.28 20.33 10.24
C GLN A 108 -23.03 19.01 10.10
N MET A 109 -22.32 17.92 10.33
CA MET A 109 -22.80 16.55 10.20
C MET A 109 -22.95 15.92 11.58
N ARG A 110 -23.93 15.04 11.72
CA ARG A 110 -24.20 14.30 12.97
C ARG A 110 -24.46 12.84 12.68
N TRP A 111 -23.81 11.96 13.45
CA TRP A 111 -24.04 10.52 13.42
C TRP A 111 -24.69 10.05 14.73
N LEU A 112 -25.81 9.34 14.62
CA LEU A 112 -26.67 8.87 15.71
C LEU A 112 -26.57 7.35 15.87
#